data_AF-A0A2V6H5U2-F1
#
_entry.id   AF-A0A2V6H5U2-F1
#
_cell.length_a   1.000
_cell.length_b   1.000
_cell.length_c   1.000
_cell.angle_alpha   90.00
_cell.angle_beta   90.00
_cell.angle_gamma   90.00
#
_symmetry.space_group_name_H-M   'P 1'
#
loop_
_entity.id
_entity.type
_entity.pdbx_description
1 polymer ?
#
loop_
_entity_poly.entity_id
_entity_poly.type
_entity_poly.pdbx_seq_one_letter_code
_entity_poly.pdbx_strand_id
1 'polypeptide(L)'
;MKRWWPVFIIVLVLVVAGAAVYVDWTWKRKLSPSGGRPFLTRVELPVPSFQQGDEKWRDDPLGGVPGNGTVGGEGCAVASAAMVFKFYGIDVDPQQLNWFLAATGGFTDQGWLYWDRAAWFAPDRVR
;
A
#
# COMPACT_ATOMS: atom_id res chain seq x y z
N MET A 1 -20.18 54.50 6.82
CA MET A 1 -19.67 53.21 7.32
C MET A 1 -20.42 51.98 6.78
N LYS A 2 -21.75 52.03 6.54
CA LYS A 2 -22.55 50.87 6.07
C LYS A 2 -22.33 50.41 4.62
N ARG A 3 -21.78 51.27 3.75
CA ARG A 3 -21.62 51.02 2.30
C ARG A 3 -20.51 50.03 1.93
N TRP A 4 -19.56 49.82 2.84
CA TRP A 4 -18.38 48.95 2.61
C TRP A 4 -18.52 47.57 3.28
N TRP A 5 -19.51 47.43 4.17
CA TRP A 5 -19.89 46.17 4.81
C TRP A 5 -20.17 45.02 3.82
N PRO A 6 -20.94 45.22 2.72
CA PRO A 6 -21.16 44.14 1.77
C PRO A 6 -19.87 43.72 1.05
N VAL A 7 -18.97 44.66 0.76
CA VAL A 7 -17.67 44.35 0.14
C VAL A 7 -16.81 43.51 1.08
N PHE A 8 -16.77 43.87 2.37
CA PHE A 8 -16.02 43.13 3.37
C PHE A 8 -16.54 41.70 3.55
N ILE A 9 -17.87 41.52 3.55
CA ILE A 9 -18.50 40.19 3.58
C ILE A 9 -18.12 39.39 2.34
N ILE A 10 -18.17 39.97 1.14
CA ILE A 10 -17.83 39.27 -0.10
C ILE A 10 -16.37 38.81 -0.07
N VAL A 11 -15.44 39.68 0.33
CA VAL A 11 -14.02 39.33 0.44
C VAL A 11 -13.81 38.21 1.45
N LEU A 12 -14.45 38.29 2.62
CA LEU A 12 -14.37 37.24 3.64
C LEU A 12 -14.88 35.89 3.10
N VAL A 13 -16.01 35.87 2.40
CA VAL A 13 -16.57 34.65 1.80
C VAL A 13 -15.61 34.06 0.77
N LEU A 14 -15.01 34.89 -0.10
CA LEU A 14 -14.05 34.42 -1.10
C LEU A 14 -12.78 33.85 -0.46
N VAL A 15 -12.29 34.46 0.61
CA VAL A 15 -11.12 33.94 1.35
C VAL A 15 -11.43 32.60 2.00
N VAL A 16 -12.59 32.46 2.66
CA VAL A 16 -13.00 31.20 3.29
C VAL A 16 -13.21 30.11 2.25
N ALA A 17 -13.87 30.42 1.13
CA ALA A 17 -14.07 29.47 0.03
C ALA A 17 -12.75 29.04 -0.59
N GLY A 18 -11.82 29.98 -0.83
CA GLY A 18 -10.48 29.68 -1.34
C GLY A 18 -9.68 28.80 -0.39
N ALA A 19 -9.72 29.08 0.91
CA ALA A 19 -9.08 28.26 1.93
C ALA A 19 -9.69 26.84 2.00
N ALA A 20 -11.02 26.72 1.92
CA ALA A 20 -11.68 25.42 1.90
C ALA A 20 -11.29 24.58 0.67
N VAL A 21 -11.25 25.19 -0.52
CA VAL A 21 -10.78 24.51 -1.75
C VAL A 21 -9.33 24.09 -1.63
N TYR A 22 -8.46 24.95 -1.09
CA TYR A 22 -7.05 24.63 -0.89
C TYR A 22 -6.86 23.44 0.08
N VAL A 23 -7.60 23.42 1.19
CA VAL A 23 -7.57 22.31 2.14
C VAL A 23 -8.11 21.03 1.49
N ASP A 24 -9.25 21.07 0.81
CA ASP A 24 -9.83 19.90 0.15
C ASP A 24 -8.91 19.30 -0.93
N TRP A 25 -8.21 20.16 -1.68
CA TRP A 25 -7.29 19.77 -2.74
C TRP A 25 -5.98 19.19 -2.19
N THR A 26 -5.49 19.71 -1.08
CA THR A 26 -4.25 19.24 -0.45
C THR A 26 -4.46 18.07 0.51
N TRP A 27 -5.70 17.79 0.91
CA TRP A 27 -6.02 16.66 1.76
C TRP A 27 -5.87 15.34 1.00
N LYS A 28 -4.84 14.57 1.35
CA LYS A 28 -4.63 13.22 0.82
C LYS A 28 -5.69 12.26 1.38
N ARG A 29 -6.79 12.09 0.64
CA ARG A 29 -7.82 11.09 0.93
C ARG A 29 -7.39 9.71 0.42
N LYS A 30 -7.95 8.64 0.99
CA LYS A 30 -7.80 7.29 0.44
C LYS A 30 -8.35 7.30 -1.00
N LEU A 31 -7.60 6.74 -1.95
CA LEU A 31 -8.06 6.59 -3.33
C LEU A 31 -9.33 5.73 -3.33
N SER A 32 -10.31 6.11 -4.16
CA SER A 32 -11.50 5.30 -4.35
C SER A 32 -11.09 3.92 -4.89
N PRO A 33 -11.60 2.81 -4.33
CA PRO A 33 -11.33 1.47 -4.84
C PRO A 33 -12.01 1.22 -6.20
N SER A 34 -12.91 2.13 -6.59
CA SER A 34 -13.57 2.15 -7.90
C SER A 34 -13.15 3.39 -8.70
N GLY A 35 -13.02 3.22 -10.01
CA GLY A 35 -12.58 4.26 -10.94
C GLY A 35 -11.81 3.67 -12.12
N GLY A 36 -11.24 4.53 -12.96
CA GLY A 36 -10.51 4.12 -14.16
C GLY A 36 -11.42 3.85 -15.37
N ARG A 37 -10.80 3.67 -16.53
CA ARG A 37 -11.51 3.28 -17.76
C ARG A 37 -11.76 1.78 -17.74
N PRO A 38 -12.93 1.30 -18.21
CA PRO A 38 -13.17 -0.13 -18.30
C PRO A 38 -12.14 -0.77 -19.23
N PHE A 39 -11.67 -1.96 -18.86
CA PHE A 39 -10.91 -2.79 -19.78
C PHE A 39 -11.89 -3.38 -20.81
N LEU A 40 -11.68 -3.07 -22.10
CA LEU A 40 -12.51 -3.59 -23.20
C LEU A 40 -12.28 -5.08 -23.45
N THR A 41 -11.29 -5.68 -22.77
CA THR A 41 -10.94 -7.08 -22.85
C THR A 41 -10.52 -7.55 -21.47
N ARG A 42 -10.95 -8.76 -21.08
CA ARG A 42 -10.48 -9.37 -19.83
C ARG A 42 -9.02 -9.80 -20.01
N VAL A 43 -8.13 -9.21 -19.23
CA VAL A 43 -6.76 -9.70 -19.03
C VAL A 43 -6.68 -10.22 -17.62
N GLU A 44 -6.71 -11.54 -17.48
CA GLU A 44 -6.63 -12.23 -16.20
C GLU A 44 -5.46 -13.20 -16.27
N LEU A 45 -4.42 -12.94 -15.47
CA LEU A 45 -3.30 -13.85 -15.31
C LEU A 45 -3.67 -14.87 -14.23
N PRO A 46 -3.36 -16.17 -14.40
CA PRO A 46 -3.64 -17.21 -13.41
C PRO A 46 -2.63 -17.14 -12.25
N VAL A 47 -2.58 -15.99 -11.57
CA VAL A 47 -1.74 -15.75 -10.39
C VAL A 47 -2.41 -16.44 -9.20
N PRO A 48 -1.66 -17.24 -8.42
CA PRO A 48 -2.21 -17.81 -7.20
C PRO A 48 -2.58 -16.71 -6.22
N SER A 49 -3.74 -16.82 -5.57
CA SER A 49 -4.21 -15.84 -4.60
C SER A 49 -3.72 -16.20 -3.21
N PHE A 50 -2.84 -15.37 -2.64
CA PHE A 50 -2.44 -15.45 -1.23
C PHE A 50 -3.10 -14.34 -0.44
N GLN A 51 -3.86 -14.73 0.58
CA GLN A 51 -4.50 -13.78 1.48
C GLN A 51 -3.54 -13.50 2.64
N GLN A 52 -3.20 -12.22 2.89
CA GLN A 52 -2.36 -11.88 4.03
C GLN A 52 -2.97 -12.36 5.37
N GLY A 53 -4.30 -12.46 5.43
CA GLY A 53 -5.07 -12.94 6.58
C GLY A 53 -5.30 -14.45 6.65
N ASP A 54 -4.62 -15.26 5.83
CA ASP A 54 -4.67 -16.73 5.92
C ASP A 54 -4.15 -17.20 7.29
N GLU A 55 -4.85 -18.17 7.89
CA GLU A 55 -4.57 -18.72 9.22
C GLU A 55 -3.15 -19.23 9.39
N LYS A 56 -2.48 -19.64 8.31
CA LYS A 56 -1.11 -20.14 8.35
C LYS A 56 -0.07 -19.12 8.80
N TRP A 57 -0.30 -17.83 8.53
CA TRP A 57 0.70 -16.78 8.74
C TRP A 57 0.15 -15.45 9.26
N ARG A 58 -1.17 -15.25 9.30
CA ARG A 58 -1.81 -14.00 9.73
C ARG A 58 -1.32 -13.46 11.08
N ASP A 59 -0.91 -14.35 11.97
CA ASP A 59 -0.51 -14.02 13.34
C ASP A 59 1.03 -13.89 13.48
N ASP A 60 1.79 -14.15 12.41
CA ASP A 60 3.25 -13.97 12.41
C ASP A 60 3.60 -12.48 12.50
N PRO A 61 4.59 -12.09 13.33
CA PRO A 61 5.11 -10.73 13.35
C PRO A 61 5.66 -10.32 11.98
N LEU A 62 5.27 -9.15 11.48
CA LEU A 62 5.78 -8.62 10.22
C LEU A 62 7.27 -8.29 10.36
N GLY A 63 8.09 -8.92 9.54
CA GLY A 63 9.55 -8.80 9.63
C GLY A 63 10.15 -9.36 10.93
N GLY A 64 9.43 -10.21 11.66
CA GLY A 64 9.89 -10.73 12.95
C GLY A 64 9.89 -9.70 14.08
N VAL A 65 9.34 -8.50 13.86
CA VAL A 65 9.32 -7.40 14.83
C VAL A 65 7.87 -7.14 15.27
N PRO A 66 7.50 -7.43 16.53
CA PRO A 66 6.12 -7.24 17.00
C PRO A 66 5.58 -5.80 16.85
N GLY A 67 6.46 -4.80 16.91
CA GLY A 67 6.10 -3.38 16.74
C GLY A 67 5.59 -3.01 15.35
N ASN A 68 5.88 -3.83 14.33
CA ASN A 68 5.43 -3.63 12.95
C ASN A 68 4.04 -4.25 12.68
N GLY A 69 3.42 -4.84 13.70
CA GLY A 69 2.17 -5.60 13.56
C GLY A 69 2.40 -7.02 13.06
N THR A 70 1.35 -7.62 12.49
CA THR A 70 1.39 -8.99 11.96
C THR A 70 1.25 -9.00 10.44
N VAL A 71 1.57 -10.13 9.81
CA VAL A 71 1.33 -10.34 8.37
C VAL A 71 -0.16 -10.17 8.04
N GLY A 72 -1.06 -10.62 8.92
CA GLY A 72 -2.51 -10.47 8.74
C GLY A 72 -2.97 -9.01 8.73
N GLY A 73 -2.38 -8.16 9.58
CA GLY A 73 -2.71 -6.73 9.65
C GLY A 73 -2.08 -5.92 8.53
N GLU A 74 -0.78 -6.08 8.32
CA GLU A 74 0.04 -5.13 7.54
C GLU A 74 0.86 -5.79 6.41
N GLY A 75 0.70 -7.10 6.20
CA GLY A 75 1.51 -7.92 5.27
C GLY A 75 1.11 -7.87 3.79
N CYS A 76 0.36 -6.85 3.35
CA CYS A 76 -0.16 -6.78 1.98
C CYS A 76 0.94 -6.82 0.92
N ALA A 77 2.07 -6.15 1.17
CA ALA A 77 3.22 -6.11 0.27
C ALA A 77 3.92 -7.48 0.20
N VAL A 78 4.10 -8.16 1.34
CA VAL A 78 4.72 -9.49 1.41
C VAL A 78 3.86 -10.51 0.68
N ALA A 79 2.57 -10.54 0.95
CA ALA A 79 1.64 -11.46 0.27
C ALA A 79 1.63 -11.21 -1.25
N SER A 80 1.60 -9.95 -1.68
CA SER A 80 1.64 -9.58 -3.10
C SER A 80 2.94 -9.99 -3.79
N ALA A 81 4.09 -9.78 -3.14
CA ALA A 81 5.38 -10.21 -3.68
C ALA A 81 5.48 -11.74 -3.79
N ALA A 82 4.98 -12.48 -2.79
CA ALA A 82 4.94 -13.94 -2.83
C ALA A 82 4.04 -14.46 -3.98
N MET A 83 2.90 -13.81 -4.25
CA MET A 83 2.05 -14.15 -5.40
C MET A 83 2.79 -13.99 -6.74
N VAL A 84 3.56 -12.91 -6.90
CA VAL A 84 4.37 -12.66 -8.10
C VAL A 84 5.45 -13.74 -8.27
N PHE A 85 6.19 -14.05 -7.21
CA PHE A 85 7.19 -15.12 -7.26
C PHE A 85 6.59 -16.47 -7.64
N LYS A 86 5.47 -16.83 -7.00
CA LYS A 86 4.77 -18.09 -7.28
C LYS A 86 4.28 -18.16 -8.73
N PHE A 87 3.76 -17.05 -9.27
CA PHE A 87 3.36 -16.96 -10.68
C PHE A 87 4.52 -17.22 -11.66
N TYR A 88 5.74 -16.77 -11.32
CA TYR A 88 6.95 -17.03 -12.12
C TYR A 88 7.66 -18.36 -11.79
N GLY A 89 7.00 -19.25 -11.05
CA GLY A 89 7.47 -20.60 -10.74
C GLY A 89 8.50 -20.67 -9.61
N ILE A 90 8.64 -19.61 -8.81
CA ILE A 90 9.44 -19.63 -7.59
C ILE A 90 8.54 -20.14 -6.45
N ASP A 91 8.92 -21.26 -5.85
CA ASP A 91 8.11 -21.90 -4.81
C ASP A 91 8.27 -21.17 -3.47
N VAL A 92 7.41 -20.17 -3.24
CA VAL A 92 7.40 -19.36 -2.01
C VAL A 92 5.97 -19.01 -1.60
N ASP A 93 5.73 -18.93 -0.30
CA ASP A 93 4.51 -18.40 0.30
C ASP A 93 4.78 -17.11 1.12
N PRO A 94 3.74 -16.41 1.61
CA PRO A 94 3.94 -15.18 2.37
C PRO A 94 4.75 -15.36 3.66
N GLN A 95 4.65 -16.52 4.31
CA GLN A 95 5.38 -16.80 5.55
C GLN A 95 6.88 -16.95 5.29
N GLN A 96 7.23 -17.78 4.32
CA GLN A 96 8.62 -18.01 3.89
C GLN A 96 9.28 -16.71 3.44
N LEU A 97 8.55 -15.89 2.67
CA LEU A 97 9.07 -14.59 2.23
C LEU A 97 9.22 -13.61 3.42
N ASN A 98 8.27 -13.58 4.35
CA ASN A 98 8.38 -12.75 5.56
C ASN A 98 9.63 -13.09 6.37
N TRP A 99 9.88 -14.40 6.59
CA TRP A 99 11.06 -14.86 7.34
C TRP A 99 12.37 -14.55 6.61
N PHE A 100 12.41 -14.74 5.29
CA PHE A 100 13.59 -14.38 4.51
C PHE A 100 13.90 -12.89 4.58
N LEU A 101 12.89 -12.03 4.39
CA LEU A 101 13.05 -10.59 4.48
C LEU A 101 13.48 -10.17 5.89
N ALA A 102 12.91 -10.76 6.94
CA ALA A 102 13.35 -10.51 8.31
C ALA A 102 14.84 -10.84 8.50
N ALA A 103 15.29 -12.01 8.01
CA ALA A 103 16.68 -12.46 8.15
C ALA A 103 17.69 -11.63 7.34
N THR A 104 17.25 -11.00 6.25
CA THR A 104 18.13 -10.26 5.32
C THR A 104 18.08 -8.74 5.49
N GLY A 105 17.32 -8.23 6.45
CA GLY A 105 17.10 -6.78 6.62
C GLY A 105 16.24 -6.20 5.50
N GLY A 106 15.25 -6.97 5.04
CA GLY A 106 14.31 -6.64 3.97
C GLY A 106 13.17 -5.71 4.37
N PHE A 107 13.23 -5.11 5.56
CA PHE A 107 12.24 -4.15 6.05
C PHE A 107 12.90 -2.87 6.54
N THR A 108 12.21 -1.74 6.39
CA THR A 108 12.55 -0.49 7.10
C THR A 108 12.21 -0.59 8.58
N ASP A 109 12.65 0.39 9.38
CA ASP A 109 12.29 0.49 10.81
C ASP A 109 10.77 0.63 11.04
N GLN A 110 10.03 1.06 10.03
CA GLN A 110 8.56 1.18 10.03
C GLN A 110 7.85 -0.08 9.51
N GLY A 111 8.59 -1.16 9.20
CA GLY A 111 8.04 -2.40 8.68
C GLY A 111 7.71 -2.38 7.19
N TRP A 112 8.23 -1.42 6.42
CA TRP A 112 7.99 -1.37 4.98
C TRP A 112 8.96 -2.28 4.23
N LEU A 113 8.43 -3.09 3.32
CA LEU A 113 9.22 -4.01 2.51
C LEU A 113 10.17 -3.25 1.57
N TYR A 114 11.45 -3.64 1.59
CA TYR A 114 12.44 -3.26 0.58
C TYR A 114 12.30 -4.18 -0.65
N TRP A 115 11.83 -3.63 -1.77
CA TRP A 115 11.50 -4.40 -2.98
C TRP A 115 12.73 -5.05 -3.62
N ASP A 116 13.87 -4.36 -3.59
CA ASP A 116 15.16 -4.86 -4.04
C ASP A 116 15.61 -6.06 -3.19
N ARG A 117 15.36 -6.04 -1.88
CA ARG A 117 15.65 -7.17 -0.99
C ARG A 117 14.75 -8.37 -1.25
N ALA A 118 13.50 -8.17 -1.63
CA ALA A 118 12.64 -9.28 -2.04
C ALA A 118 13.22 -10.03 -3.24
N ALA A 119 13.80 -9.32 -4.23
CA ALA A 119 14.42 -9.95 -5.40
C ALA A 119 15.58 -10.90 -5.04
N TRP A 120 16.23 -10.69 -3.89
CA TRP A 120 17.31 -11.56 -3.42
C TRP A 120 16.84 -12.96 -3.01
N PHE A 121 15.52 -13.18 -2.88
CA PHE A 121 14.96 -14.52 -2.66
C PHE A 121 15.23 -15.44 -3.87
N ALA A 122 15.28 -14.88 -5.08
CA ALA A 122 15.53 -15.61 -6.31
C ALA A 122 16.46 -14.80 -7.24
N PRO A 123 17.74 -14.61 -6.85
CA PRO A 123 18.65 -13.65 -7.48
C PRO A 123 18.98 -14.01 -8.95
N ASP A 124 18.91 -15.29 -9.30
CA ASP A 124 19.14 -15.75 -10.68
C ASP A 124 17.90 -15.61 -11.58
N ARG A 125 16.75 -15.23 -11.01
CA ARG A 125 15.44 -15.18 -11.67
C ARG A 125 14.86 -13.77 -11.73
N VAL A 126 15.29 -12.89 -10.82
CA VAL A 126 14.72 -11.55 -10.63
C VAL A 126 15.88 -10.55 -10.57
N ARG A 127 15.82 -9.52 -11.41
CA ARG A 127 16.84 -8.46 -11.53
C ARG A 127 16.27 -7.10 -11.18
#